data_AF-A0A8C7YDS0-F1
#
_entry.id   AF-A0A8C7YDS0-F1
#
_cell.length_a   1.000
_cell.length_b   1.000
_cell.length_c   1.000
_cell.angle_alpha   90.00
_cell.angle_beta   90.00
_cell.angle_gamma   90.00
#
_symmetry.space_group_name_H-M   'P 1'
#
loop_
_entity.id
_entity.type
_entity.pdbx_description
1 polymer ?
#
loop_
_entity_poly.entity_id
_entity_poly.type
_entity_poly.pdbx_seq_one_letter_code
_entity_poly.pdbx_strand_id
1 'polypeptide(L)'
;MVTTLAMFGPYDAELMCHAHSKGARVVLKGDVHLSYIVDKSNRTTWITDQVNLAKRQFMDGINIDIEQAVDEGSPEYYALTNLVKETTAAFHKEIPGSQVSDVAWSPKCIDKRCYDYVTIAESCDLLFVMSYDEQSQITGDCIGMANAPLLQTLEAYQEYIDLKIDAKKLVMGVPWYGYDYPCVNLSQKGACYIEKVPFRGAPCSDAAGRQKPYEWIMKQLNSSMSGRLWDDEQKAPYFYYKDQNGQIHQVWYDDPQSICPKADHAKAKGLRGIGMWNGNILDYSHDPVAVQQTAMMWNALLGC
;
A
#
# COMPACT_ATOMS: atom_id res chain seq x y z
N MET A 1 6.97 -20.93 -0.23
CA MET A 1 6.55 -19.52 -0.09
C MET A 1 7.77 -18.68 -0.48
N VAL A 2 7.60 -17.66 -1.31
CA VAL A 2 8.71 -16.78 -1.75
C VAL A 2 8.45 -15.42 -1.13
N THR A 3 9.42 -14.88 -0.40
CA THR A 3 9.41 -13.52 0.13
C THR A 3 10.06 -12.59 -0.87
N THR A 4 9.44 -11.44 -1.13
CA THR A 4 9.97 -10.41 -2.02
C THR A 4 10.03 -9.08 -1.29
N LEU A 5 11.15 -8.38 -1.40
CA LEU A 5 11.38 -7.04 -0.87
C LEU A 5 11.39 -6.05 -2.03
N ALA A 6 10.46 -5.09 -2.05
CA ALA A 6 10.50 -3.98 -3.00
C ALA A 6 11.31 -2.82 -2.42
N MET A 7 12.37 -2.42 -3.12
CA MET A 7 13.33 -1.42 -2.63
C MET A 7 12.97 -0.02 -3.11
N PHE A 8 12.49 0.83 -2.20
CA PHE A 8 12.16 2.24 -2.46
C PHE A 8 13.26 3.22 -2.03
N GLY A 9 14.33 2.73 -1.41
CA GLY A 9 15.49 3.51 -0.99
C GLY A 9 16.68 3.38 -1.94
N PRO A 10 17.81 4.04 -1.62
CA PRO A 10 19.07 3.83 -2.31
C PRO A 10 19.48 2.35 -2.31
N TYR A 11 20.26 1.95 -3.31
CA TYR A 11 20.82 0.60 -3.36
C TYR A 11 21.70 0.32 -2.14
N ASP A 12 21.42 -0.79 -1.47
CA ASP A 12 22.16 -1.30 -0.32
C ASP A 12 22.64 -2.73 -0.61
N ALA A 13 23.94 -2.87 -0.87
CA ALA A 13 24.55 -4.16 -1.18
C ALA A 13 24.52 -5.14 0.00
N GLU A 14 24.60 -4.64 1.25
CA GLU A 14 24.57 -5.51 2.43
C GLU A 14 23.17 -6.08 2.63
N LEU A 15 22.14 -5.25 2.49
CA LEU A 15 20.75 -5.70 2.54
C LEU A 15 20.44 -6.70 1.42
N MET A 16 20.91 -6.44 0.19
CA MET A 16 20.77 -7.38 -0.93
C MET A 16 21.39 -8.75 -0.61
N CYS A 17 22.67 -8.76 -0.19
CA CYS A 17 23.35 -10.00 0.17
C CYS A 17 22.66 -10.71 1.33
N HIS A 18 22.19 -9.96 2.33
CA HIS A 18 21.45 -10.53 3.45
C HIS A 18 20.14 -11.18 2.98
N ALA A 19 19.32 -10.47 2.20
CA ALA A 19 18.06 -10.97 1.69
C ALA A 19 18.25 -12.26 0.88
N HIS A 20 19.21 -12.27 -0.04
CA HIS A 20 19.56 -13.47 -0.81
C HIS A 20 20.07 -14.61 0.08
N SER A 21 20.86 -14.33 1.12
CA SER A 21 21.30 -15.34 2.09
C SER A 21 20.14 -15.98 2.86
N LYS A 22 18.98 -15.32 2.91
CA LYS A 22 17.73 -15.81 3.51
C LYS A 22 16.76 -16.40 2.47
N GLY A 23 17.15 -16.46 1.20
CA GLY A 23 16.28 -16.92 0.11
C GLY A 23 15.14 -15.96 -0.24
N ALA A 24 15.20 -14.71 0.22
CA ALA A 24 14.29 -13.65 -0.19
C ALA A 24 14.75 -13.05 -1.53
N ARG A 25 13.79 -12.61 -2.33
CA ARG A 25 14.03 -11.86 -3.57
C ARG A 25 14.02 -10.36 -3.28
N VAL A 26 14.73 -9.59 -4.08
CA VAL A 26 14.74 -8.13 -3.98
C VAL A 26 14.47 -7.52 -5.34
N VAL A 27 13.51 -6.60 -5.44
CA VAL A 27 13.09 -5.98 -6.69
C VAL A 27 13.28 -4.46 -6.64
N LEU A 28 13.60 -3.88 -7.80
CA LEU A 28 13.72 -2.43 -7.96
C LEU A 28 12.36 -1.74 -7.79
N LYS A 29 12.34 -0.48 -7.34
CA LYS A 29 11.24 0.42 -7.65
C LYS A 29 11.35 0.87 -9.11
N GLY A 30 10.26 0.75 -9.87
CA GLY A 30 10.07 1.34 -11.19
C GLY A 30 9.01 2.43 -11.14
N ASP A 31 9.37 3.65 -11.51
CA ASP A 31 8.45 4.78 -11.65
C ASP A 31 8.89 5.63 -12.86
N VAL A 32 7.93 6.09 -13.64
CA VAL A 32 8.15 6.86 -14.87
C VAL A 32 6.93 7.68 -15.21
N HIS A 33 7.14 8.91 -15.69
CA HIS A 33 6.04 9.76 -16.10
C HIS A 33 5.30 9.16 -17.30
N LEU A 34 3.98 9.03 -17.22
CA LEU A 34 3.19 8.32 -18.24
C LEU A 34 3.27 9.00 -19.60
N SER A 35 3.23 10.33 -19.64
CA SER A 35 3.34 11.06 -20.91
C SER A 35 4.69 10.85 -21.61
N TYR A 36 5.75 10.50 -20.88
CA TYR A 36 7.06 10.22 -21.47
C TYR A 36 7.07 8.87 -22.21
N ILE A 37 6.41 7.87 -21.65
CA ILE A 37 6.37 6.49 -22.20
C ILE A 37 5.25 6.26 -23.22
N VAL A 38 4.42 7.26 -23.50
CA VAL A 38 3.51 7.24 -24.67
C VAL A 38 4.33 7.03 -25.94
N ASP A 39 5.48 7.68 -26.05
CA ASP A 39 6.45 7.39 -27.10
C ASP A 39 7.12 6.02 -26.87
N LYS A 40 7.03 5.14 -27.87
CA LYS A 40 7.54 3.77 -27.79
C LYS A 40 9.06 3.71 -27.65
N SER A 41 9.81 4.64 -28.26
CA SER A 41 11.28 4.69 -28.16
C SER A 41 11.71 5.05 -26.74
N ASN A 42 11.05 6.04 -26.14
CA ASN A 42 11.27 6.43 -24.75
C ASN A 42 10.95 5.28 -23.80
N ARG A 43 9.81 4.61 -23.99
CA ARG A 43 9.43 3.43 -23.21
C ARG A 43 10.46 2.30 -23.32
N THR A 44 10.90 1.98 -24.54
CA THR A 44 11.92 0.95 -24.78
C THR A 44 13.25 1.30 -24.11
N THR A 45 13.64 2.57 -24.17
CA THR A 45 14.87 3.08 -23.53
C THR A 45 14.78 2.92 -22.03
N TRP A 46 13.68 3.38 -21.42
CA TRP A 46 13.45 3.23 -19.98
C TRP A 46 13.48 1.76 -19.53
N ILE A 47 12.79 0.86 -20.24
CA ILE A 47 12.79 -0.57 -19.92
C ILE A 47 14.21 -1.15 -19.97
N THR A 48 14.97 -0.80 -21.01
CA THR A 48 16.36 -1.25 -21.19
C THR A 48 17.24 -0.77 -20.03
N ASP A 49 17.07 0.49 -19.61
CA ASP A 49 17.80 1.06 -18.49
C ASP A 49 17.47 0.37 -17.17
N GLN A 50 16.20 0.05 -16.92
CA GLN A 50 15.78 -0.69 -15.73
C GLN A 50 16.34 -2.12 -15.71
N VAL A 51 16.31 -2.84 -16.83
CA VAL A 51 16.91 -4.17 -16.93
C VAL A 51 18.42 -4.11 -16.67
N ASN A 52 19.11 -3.14 -17.26
CA ASN A 52 20.54 -2.97 -17.04
C ASN A 52 20.87 -2.59 -15.59
N LEU A 53 20.04 -1.76 -14.96
CA LEU A 53 20.17 -1.42 -13.54
C LEU A 53 19.99 -2.65 -12.66
N ALA A 54 18.92 -3.44 -12.90
CA ALA A 54 18.63 -4.65 -12.16
C ALA A 54 19.79 -5.65 -12.25
N LYS A 55 20.34 -5.87 -13.46
CA LYS A 55 21.51 -6.73 -13.67
C LYS A 55 22.76 -6.24 -12.93
N ARG A 56 23.04 -4.93 -12.96
CA ARG A 56 24.18 -4.34 -12.23
C ARG A 56 24.05 -4.47 -10.72
N GLN A 57 22.83 -4.41 -10.20
CA GLN A 57 22.53 -4.44 -8.77
C GLN A 57 22.11 -5.82 -8.25
N PHE A 58 22.12 -6.84 -9.12
CA PHE A 58 21.69 -8.21 -8.80
C PHE A 58 20.24 -8.30 -8.31
N MET A 59 19.36 -7.45 -8.84
CA MET A 59 17.95 -7.42 -8.50
C MET A 59 17.19 -8.55 -9.20
N ASP A 60 16.20 -9.11 -8.50
CA ASP A 60 15.34 -10.20 -8.93
C ASP A 60 14.07 -9.71 -9.64
N GLY A 61 14.04 -8.47 -10.14
CA GLY A 61 12.85 -7.92 -10.80
C GLY A 61 12.65 -6.43 -10.57
N ILE A 62 11.42 -5.98 -10.82
CA ILE A 62 11.02 -4.58 -10.72
C ILE A 62 9.55 -4.45 -10.29
N ASN A 63 9.29 -3.71 -9.23
CA ASN A 63 7.97 -3.31 -8.78
C ASN A 63 7.58 -1.99 -9.47
N ILE A 64 6.61 -2.01 -10.39
CA ILE A 64 6.17 -0.84 -11.17
C ILE A 64 5.11 -0.08 -10.36
N ASP A 65 5.52 1.01 -9.73
CA ASP A 65 4.72 1.84 -8.85
C ASP A 65 4.30 3.13 -9.57
N ILE A 66 3.23 3.04 -10.38
CA ILE A 66 2.68 4.18 -11.12
C ILE A 66 1.33 4.59 -10.53
N GLU A 67 1.28 5.82 -10.01
CA GLU A 67 0.15 6.36 -9.25
C GLU A 67 -0.54 7.59 -9.91
N GLN A 68 -0.15 7.89 -11.15
CA GLN A 68 -0.62 9.02 -11.94
C GLN A 68 -2.08 8.85 -12.37
N ALA A 69 -2.86 9.93 -12.40
CA ALA A 69 -4.22 9.90 -12.93
C ALA A 69 -4.20 9.56 -14.43
N VAL A 70 -5.10 8.69 -14.86
CA VAL A 70 -5.25 8.22 -16.24
C VAL A 70 -6.73 8.04 -16.54
N ASP A 71 -7.19 8.70 -17.59
CA ASP A 71 -8.54 8.49 -18.12
C ASP A 71 -8.57 7.25 -19.00
N GLU A 72 -9.66 6.49 -18.94
CA GLU A 72 -9.85 5.31 -19.78
C GLU A 72 -9.74 5.66 -21.27
N GLY A 73 -8.96 4.88 -22.04
CA GLY A 73 -8.78 5.08 -23.48
C GLY A 73 -7.86 6.24 -23.88
N SER A 74 -7.26 6.96 -22.93
CA SER A 74 -6.18 7.94 -23.19
C SER A 74 -4.91 7.27 -23.76
N PRO A 75 -4.00 8.01 -24.41
CA PRO A 75 -2.70 7.47 -24.81
C PRO A 75 -1.91 6.85 -23.65
N GLU A 76 -1.98 7.47 -22.47
CA GLU A 76 -1.35 7.02 -21.23
C GLU A 76 -1.94 5.69 -20.72
N TYR A 77 -3.25 5.48 -20.87
CA TYR A 77 -3.91 4.20 -20.57
C TYR A 77 -3.26 3.05 -21.32
N TYR A 78 -3.12 3.18 -22.65
CA TYR A 78 -2.48 2.16 -23.46
C TYR A 78 -0.97 2.08 -23.21
N ALA A 79 -0.32 3.21 -22.92
CA ALA A 79 1.11 3.26 -22.64
C ALA A 79 1.47 2.50 -21.36
N LEU A 80 0.67 2.62 -20.30
CA LEU A 80 0.86 1.89 -19.05
C LEU A 80 0.73 0.37 -19.26
N THR A 81 -0.31 -0.08 -19.95
CA THR A 81 -0.50 -1.50 -20.28
C THR A 81 0.67 -2.05 -21.10
N ASN A 82 1.13 -1.29 -22.10
CA ASN A 82 2.28 -1.67 -22.90
C ASN A 82 3.58 -1.67 -22.07
N LEU A 83 3.77 -0.72 -21.15
CA LEU A 83 4.91 -0.68 -20.25
C LEU A 83 5.00 -1.97 -19.44
N VAL A 84 3.92 -2.37 -18.77
CA VAL A 84 3.91 -3.58 -17.94
C VAL A 84 4.23 -4.80 -18.80
N LYS A 85 3.56 -4.97 -19.94
CA LYS A 85 3.78 -6.10 -20.84
C LYS A 85 5.20 -6.18 -21.38
N GLU A 86 5.73 -5.07 -21.89
CA GLU A 86 7.07 -5.00 -22.48
C GLU A 86 8.15 -5.17 -21.38
N THR A 87 7.92 -4.62 -20.19
CA THR A 87 8.82 -4.77 -19.03
C THR A 87 8.88 -6.22 -18.58
N THR A 88 7.73 -6.88 -18.36
CA THR A 88 7.69 -8.29 -17.95
C THR A 88 8.44 -9.17 -18.96
N ALA A 89 8.18 -8.98 -20.26
CA ALA A 89 8.84 -9.76 -21.30
C ALA A 89 10.38 -9.55 -21.30
N ALA A 90 10.84 -8.31 -21.15
CA ALA A 90 12.27 -8.00 -21.10
C ALA A 90 12.95 -8.56 -19.84
N PHE A 91 12.33 -8.39 -18.68
CA PHE A 91 12.84 -8.89 -17.40
C PHE A 91 12.87 -10.42 -17.36
N HIS A 92 11.80 -11.12 -17.79
CA HIS A 92 11.79 -12.59 -17.82
C HIS A 92 12.84 -13.17 -18.76
N LYS A 93 13.14 -12.47 -19.86
CA LYS A 93 14.18 -12.88 -20.80
C LYS A 93 15.59 -12.73 -20.21
N GLU A 94 15.86 -11.62 -19.54
CA GLU A 94 17.22 -11.25 -19.11
C GLU A 94 17.54 -11.66 -17.67
N ILE A 95 16.52 -11.80 -16.83
CA ILE A 95 16.58 -12.15 -15.39
C ILE A 95 15.52 -13.24 -15.14
N PRO A 96 15.86 -14.52 -15.33
CA PRO A 96 14.94 -15.64 -15.14
C PRO A 96 14.36 -15.67 -13.72
N GLY A 97 13.03 -15.78 -13.62
CA GLY A 97 12.31 -15.82 -12.34
C GLY A 97 11.98 -14.45 -11.74
N SER A 98 12.19 -13.37 -12.50
CA SER A 98 11.88 -12.01 -12.07
C SER A 98 10.40 -11.76 -11.82
N GLN A 99 10.10 -10.68 -11.07
CA GLN A 99 8.74 -10.29 -10.70
C GLN A 99 8.43 -8.84 -11.09
N VAL A 100 7.18 -8.59 -11.50
CA VAL A 100 6.62 -7.28 -11.81
C VAL A 100 5.28 -7.04 -11.09
N SER A 101 5.12 -5.89 -10.40
CA SER A 101 3.94 -5.60 -9.54
C SER A 101 3.74 -4.13 -9.14
N ASP A 102 2.48 -3.64 -9.13
CA ASP A 102 1.80 -2.75 -8.14
C ASP A 102 0.50 -2.17 -8.75
N VAL A 103 -0.57 -1.99 -7.96
CA VAL A 103 -1.85 -1.37 -8.37
C VAL A 103 -2.57 -0.64 -7.23
N ALA A 104 -3.50 0.25 -7.58
CA ALA A 104 -4.37 0.96 -6.64
C ALA A 104 -5.22 0.01 -5.76
N TRP A 105 -5.82 0.54 -4.68
CA TRP A 105 -6.59 -0.28 -3.74
C TRP A 105 -7.93 -0.79 -4.29
N SER A 106 -8.55 -0.07 -5.25
CA SER A 106 -9.78 -0.49 -5.93
C SER A 106 -9.65 -0.34 -7.45
N PRO A 107 -10.22 -1.27 -8.24
CA PRO A 107 -10.20 -1.17 -9.69
C PRO A 107 -11.25 -0.21 -10.26
N LYS A 108 -12.13 0.39 -9.42
CA LYS A 108 -13.24 1.24 -9.87
C LYS A 108 -12.83 2.67 -10.21
N CYS A 109 -11.70 2.83 -10.89
CA CYS A 109 -11.11 4.13 -11.21
C CYS A 109 -10.96 5.05 -9.99
N ILE A 110 -10.62 4.47 -8.84
CA ILE A 110 -10.29 5.27 -7.65
C ILE A 110 -9.12 6.20 -7.96
N ASP A 111 -9.16 7.42 -7.44
CA ASP A 111 -8.17 8.46 -7.68
C ASP A 111 -8.02 8.79 -9.17
N LYS A 112 -9.03 8.60 -10.01
CA LYS A 112 -8.86 8.73 -11.47
C LYS A 112 -7.77 7.80 -12.03
N ARG A 113 -7.51 6.65 -11.40
CA ARG A 113 -6.62 5.61 -11.91
C ARG A 113 -7.46 4.58 -12.68
N CYS A 114 -8.04 5.00 -13.81
CA CYS A 114 -8.89 4.14 -14.66
C CYS A 114 -8.02 3.18 -15.50
N TYR A 115 -7.15 2.38 -14.88
CA TYR A 115 -6.19 1.53 -15.60
C TYR A 115 -6.85 0.26 -16.18
N ASP A 116 -6.18 -0.35 -17.18
CA ASP A 116 -6.55 -1.66 -17.71
C ASP A 116 -6.13 -2.79 -16.75
N TYR A 117 -6.77 -2.89 -15.60
CA TYR A 117 -6.37 -3.84 -14.56
C TYR A 117 -6.35 -5.30 -15.03
N VAL A 118 -7.25 -5.67 -15.95
CA VAL A 118 -7.31 -7.02 -16.53
C VAL A 118 -6.06 -7.29 -17.37
N THR A 119 -5.75 -6.43 -18.34
CA THR A 119 -4.59 -6.64 -19.22
C THR A 119 -3.27 -6.50 -18.46
N ILE A 120 -3.22 -5.61 -17.46
CA ILE A 120 -2.07 -5.49 -16.54
C ILE A 120 -1.88 -6.80 -15.76
N ALA A 121 -2.94 -7.36 -15.17
CA ALA A 121 -2.88 -8.63 -14.43
C ALA A 121 -2.41 -9.80 -15.30
N GLU A 122 -2.88 -9.87 -16.55
CA GLU A 122 -2.44 -10.87 -17.53
C GLU A 122 -0.96 -10.73 -17.87
N SER A 123 -0.44 -9.50 -17.86
CA SER A 123 0.90 -9.14 -18.31
C SER A 123 2.00 -9.23 -17.26
N CYS A 124 1.68 -9.31 -15.95
CA CYS A 124 2.66 -9.31 -14.86
C CYS A 124 2.61 -10.59 -14.01
N ASP A 125 3.55 -10.77 -13.07
CA ASP A 125 3.60 -11.98 -12.24
C ASP A 125 2.59 -11.98 -11.10
N LEU A 126 2.31 -10.79 -10.56
CA LEU A 126 1.37 -10.55 -9.47
C LEU A 126 0.97 -9.06 -9.44
N LEU A 127 -0.18 -8.77 -8.84
CA LEU A 127 -0.60 -7.42 -8.48
C LEU A 127 -0.49 -7.29 -6.97
N PHE A 128 0.38 -6.40 -6.51
CA PHE A 128 0.34 -5.96 -5.13
C PHE A 128 -0.69 -4.83 -5.05
N VAL A 129 -1.81 -5.11 -4.39
CA VAL A 129 -2.93 -4.17 -4.27
C VAL A 129 -2.68 -3.34 -3.03
N MET A 130 -2.47 -2.04 -3.21
CA MET A 130 -2.11 -1.10 -2.15
C MET A 130 -3.32 -0.77 -1.25
N SER A 131 -3.88 -1.74 -0.52
CA SER A 131 -5.09 -1.57 0.32
C SER A 131 -4.83 -0.79 1.61
N TYR A 132 -4.47 0.46 1.41
CA TYR A 132 -4.22 1.53 2.36
C TYR A 132 -4.46 2.87 1.65
N ASP A 133 -4.54 3.95 2.40
CA ASP A 133 -4.98 5.27 1.93
C ASP A 133 -6.39 5.18 1.28
N GLU A 134 -7.25 4.31 1.83
CA GLU A 134 -8.60 4.07 1.30
C GLU A 134 -9.54 5.27 1.51
N GLN A 135 -9.06 6.30 2.21
CA GLN A 135 -9.70 7.59 2.43
C GLN A 135 -9.10 8.71 1.58
N SER A 136 -8.36 8.37 0.51
CA SER A 136 -7.89 9.34 -0.49
C SER A 136 -9.04 10.17 -1.09
N GLN A 137 -10.24 9.59 -1.16
CA GLN A 137 -11.46 10.24 -1.67
C GLN A 137 -12.65 10.06 -0.72
N ILE A 138 -12.90 11.05 0.14
CA ILE A 138 -14.04 11.08 1.06
C ILE A 138 -15.18 11.85 0.42
N THR A 139 -16.28 11.15 0.08
CA THR A 139 -17.48 11.75 -0.55
C THR A 139 -18.59 12.11 0.44
N GLY A 140 -18.56 11.53 1.64
CA GLY A 140 -19.52 11.79 2.72
C GLY A 140 -19.12 12.95 3.62
N ASP A 141 -19.46 12.83 4.91
CA ASP A 141 -19.01 13.78 5.92
C ASP A 141 -17.48 13.78 5.99
N CYS A 142 -16.89 14.97 6.07
CA CYS A 142 -15.44 15.14 6.17
C CYS A 142 -15.00 14.84 7.60
N ILE A 143 -14.85 13.55 7.90
CA ILE A 143 -14.44 13.04 9.20
C ILE A 143 -13.20 12.15 9.06
N GLY A 144 -12.38 12.11 10.11
CA GLY A 144 -11.26 11.17 10.21
C GLY A 144 -11.78 9.72 10.32
N MET A 145 -11.21 8.83 9.52
CA MET A 145 -11.61 7.41 9.43
C MET A 145 -10.38 6.50 9.36
N ALA A 146 -10.61 5.19 9.47
CA ALA A 146 -9.58 4.18 9.36
C ALA A 146 -8.89 4.23 7.99
N ASN A 147 -7.58 4.04 8.00
CA ASN A 147 -6.73 4.05 6.81
C ASN A 147 -7.11 2.93 5.81
N ALA A 148 -7.42 1.75 6.35
CA ALA A 148 -7.88 0.58 5.60
C ALA A 148 -9.03 -0.11 6.36
N PRO A 149 -10.27 0.39 6.28
CA PRO A 149 -11.42 -0.22 6.94
C PRO A 149 -11.65 -1.65 6.42
N LEU A 150 -11.90 -2.63 7.31
CA LEU A 150 -11.96 -4.04 6.91
C LEU A 150 -12.93 -4.30 5.75
N LEU A 151 -14.19 -3.86 5.88
CA LEU A 151 -15.20 -4.15 4.87
C LEU A 151 -14.85 -3.54 3.50
N GLN A 152 -14.38 -2.29 3.49
CA GLN A 152 -13.97 -1.59 2.27
C GLN A 152 -12.80 -2.30 1.58
N THR A 153 -11.77 -2.67 2.34
CA THR A 153 -10.65 -3.48 1.85
C THR A 153 -11.17 -4.78 1.22
N LEU A 154 -11.99 -5.56 1.93
CA LEU A 154 -12.46 -6.86 1.43
C LEU A 154 -13.35 -6.75 0.18
N GLU A 155 -14.20 -5.72 0.13
CA GLU A 155 -15.03 -5.43 -1.04
C GLU A 155 -14.17 -5.11 -2.27
N ALA A 156 -13.09 -4.34 -2.11
CA ALA A 156 -12.19 -4.01 -3.21
C ALA A 156 -11.49 -5.25 -3.81
N TYR A 157 -11.12 -6.25 -3.00
CA TYR A 157 -10.61 -7.53 -3.54
C TYR A 157 -11.68 -8.31 -4.30
N GLN A 158 -12.93 -8.26 -3.83
CA GLN A 158 -14.03 -8.89 -4.56
C GLN A 158 -14.24 -8.20 -5.92
N GLU A 159 -14.11 -6.87 -6.01
CA GLU A 159 -14.16 -6.13 -7.27
C GLU A 159 -13.06 -6.56 -8.25
N TYR A 160 -11.81 -6.73 -7.78
CA TYR A 160 -10.72 -7.26 -8.61
C TYR A 160 -11.03 -8.68 -9.12
N ILE A 161 -11.57 -9.55 -8.26
CA ILE A 161 -11.93 -10.93 -8.64
C ILE A 161 -13.09 -10.94 -9.64
N ASP A 162 -14.06 -10.02 -9.50
CA ASP A 162 -15.22 -9.92 -10.39
C ASP A 162 -14.83 -9.52 -11.81
N LEU A 163 -13.71 -8.79 -11.98
CA LEU A 163 -13.03 -8.54 -13.26
C LEU A 163 -12.40 -9.79 -13.90
N LYS A 164 -12.52 -10.96 -13.27
CA LYS A 164 -11.94 -12.25 -13.69
C LYS A 164 -10.43 -12.33 -13.56
N ILE A 165 -9.83 -11.46 -12.74
CA ILE A 165 -8.42 -11.59 -12.35
C ILE A 165 -8.32 -12.79 -11.39
N ASP A 166 -7.40 -13.72 -11.69
CA ASP A 166 -7.14 -14.87 -10.83
C ASP A 166 -6.67 -14.39 -9.45
N ALA A 167 -7.32 -14.85 -8.38
CA ALA A 167 -6.95 -14.57 -7.00
C ALA A 167 -5.45 -14.84 -6.73
N LYS A 168 -4.86 -15.84 -7.41
CA LYS A 168 -3.42 -16.18 -7.30
C LYS A 168 -2.47 -15.13 -7.90
N LYS A 169 -3.00 -14.11 -8.57
CA LYS A 169 -2.24 -12.90 -8.97
C LYS A 169 -2.24 -11.84 -7.88
N LEU A 170 -3.25 -11.80 -7.02
CA LEU A 170 -3.42 -10.71 -6.06
C LEU A 170 -2.60 -10.94 -4.79
N VAL A 171 -1.81 -9.96 -4.38
CA VAL A 171 -1.16 -9.87 -3.07
C VAL A 171 -1.80 -8.73 -2.32
N MET A 172 -2.23 -8.98 -1.08
CA MET A 172 -2.90 -7.97 -0.28
C MET A 172 -1.90 -7.04 0.41
N GLY A 173 -1.93 -5.74 0.13
CA GLY A 173 -1.16 -4.74 0.85
C GLY A 173 -1.90 -4.27 2.10
N VAL A 174 -1.24 -4.21 3.25
CA VAL A 174 -1.80 -3.65 4.49
C VAL A 174 -0.89 -2.54 5.06
N PRO A 175 -1.44 -1.50 5.72
CA PRO A 175 -0.62 -0.43 6.26
C PRO A 175 -0.03 -0.79 7.63
N TRP A 176 1.25 -0.47 7.82
CA TRP A 176 1.89 -0.38 9.15
C TRP A 176 2.05 1.07 9.61
N TYR A 177 1.13 1.90 9.16
CA TYR A 177 1.02 3.31 9.50
C TYR A 177 -0.45 3.66 9.64
N GLY A 178 -0.69 4.83 10.20
CA GLY A 178 -2.02 5.39 10.36
C GLY A 178 -2.02 6.88 10.02
N TYR A 179 -3.15 7.52 10.26
CA TYR A 179 -3.30 8.96 10.10
C TYR A 179 -3.64 9.64 11.41
N ASP A 180 -2.92 10.72 11.68
CA ASP A 180 -3.16 11.67 12.74
C ASP A 180 -3.95 12.87 12.17
N TYR A 181 -5.24 12.93 12.50
CA TYR A 181 -6.16 13.95 12.05
C TYR A 181 -6.37 15.03 13.12
N PRO A 182 -6.03 16.31 12.83
CA PRO A 182 -6.40 17.41 13.71
C PRO A 182 -7.92 17.65 13.62
N CYS A 183 -8.63 17.50 14.74
CA CYS A 183 -10.07 17.68 14.77
C CYS A 183 -10.41 19.17 14.75
N VAL A 184 -11.11 19.61 13.70
CA VAL A 184 -11.75 20.93 13.61
C VAL A 184 -12.94 20.99 14.58
N ASN A 185 -13.69 19.90 14.66
CA ASN A 185 -14.79 19.75 15.61
C ASN A 185 -14.93 18.27 16.02
N LEU A 186 -15.09 18.02 17.32
CA LEU A 186 -15.41 16.68 17.82
C LEU A 186 -16.91 16.62 18.11
N SER A 187 -17.62 15.74 17.42
CA SER A 187 -19.05 15.54 17.64
C SER A 187 -19.31 14.87 18.98
N GLN A 188 -20.53 15.00 19.50
CA GLN A 188 -20.94 14.32 20.75
C GLN A 188 -20.84 12.78 20.63
N LYS A 189 -20.87 12.24 19.41
CA LYS A 189 -20.72 10.81 19.12
C LYS A 189 -19.26 10.38 18.89
N GLY A 190 -18.30 11.30 19.05
CA GLY A 190 -16.87 11.02 18.86
C GLY A 190 -16.36 11.20 17.43
N ALA A 191 -17.20 11.56 16.46
CA ALA A 191 -16.72 11.81 15.10
C ALA A 191 -15.82 13.06 15.06
N CYS A 192 -14.58 12.91 14.58
CA CYS A 192 -13.63 14.00 14.40
C CYS A 192 -13.83 14.60 13.01
N TYR A 193 -14.45 15.78 12.93
CA TYR A 193 -14.52 16.53 11.67
C TYR A 193 -13.16 17.10 11.33
N ILE A 194 -12.74 16.89 10.09
CA ILE A 194 -11.43 17.28 9.55
C ILE A 194 -11.56 18.46 8.59
N GLU A 195 -10.41 19.09 8.30
CA GLU A 195 -10.35 20.13 7.28
C GLU A 195 -10.78 19.58 5.91
N LYS A 196 -11.46 20.43 5.12
CA LYS A 196 -11.87 20.05 3.77
C LYS A 196 -10.68 20.20 2.82
N VAL A 197 -10.03 19.09 2.52
CA VAL A 197 -8.95 19.01 1.53
C VAL A 197 -9.44 18.21 0.33
N PRO A 198 -9.85 18.86 -0.78
CA PRO A 198 -10.36 18.16 -1.95
C PRO A 198 -9.27 17.35 -2.66
N PHE A 199 -9.62 16.16 -3.13
CA PHE A 199 -8.71 15.32 -3.92
C PHE A 199 -9.44 14.65 -5.08
N ARG A 200 -8.98 14.91 -6.30
CA ARG A 200 -9.42 14.28 -7.55
C ARG A 200 -10.95 14.17 -7.74
N GLY A 201 -11.70 15.16 -7.26
CA GLY A 201 -13.17 15.25 -7.40
C GLY A 201 -13.94 14.97 -6.10
N ALA A 202 -13.28 14.43 -5.08
CA ALA A 202 -13.86 14.32 -3.74
C ALA A 202 -13.72 15.65 -2.97
N PRO A 203 -14.71 16.03 -2.14
CA PRO A 203 -14.64 17.25 -1.33
C PRO A 203 -13.58 17.17 -0.22
N CYS A 204 -13.24 15.97 0.24
CA CYS A 204 -12.36 15.71 1.37
C CYS A 204 -11.47 14.49 1.11
N SER A 205 -10.38 14.37 1.87
CA SER A 205 -9.39 13.31 1.74
C SER A 205 -8.58 13.15 3.03
N ASP A 206 -7.89 12.02 3.13
CA ASP A 206 -6.88 11.74 4.15
C ASP A 206 -5.73 12.75 4.22
N ALA A 207 -5.51 13.55 3.16
CA ALA A 207 -4.55 14.65 3.14
C ALA A 207 -4.83 15.76 4.17
N ALA A 208 -6.03 15.77 4.79
CA ALA A 208 -6.31 16.60 5.96
C ALA A 208 -5.59 16.11 7.23
N GLY A 209 -5.14 14.86 7.25
CA GLY A 209 -4.35 14.26 8.31
C GLY A 209 -2.86 14.18 7.96
N ARG A 210 -2.09 13.58 8.86
CA ARG A 210 -0.67 13.30 8.64
C ARG A 210 -0.41 11.82 8.85
N GLN A 211 0.27 11.21 7.88
CA GLN A 211 0.74 9.83 8.00
C GLN A 211 1.68 9.68 9.21
N LYS A 212 1.49 8.64 10.00
CA LYS A 212 2.31 8.33 11.17
C LYS A 212 2.75 6.87 11.16
N PRO A 213 4.03 6.57 11.40
CA PRO A 213 4.51 5.19 11.49
C PRO A 213 3.96 4.50 12.75
N TYR A 214 3.76 3.18 12.70
CA TYR A 214 3.25 2.41 13.84
C TYR A 214 4.08 2.64 15.12
N GLU A 215 5.40 2.76 15.03
CA GLU A 215 6.24 3.07 16.20
C GLU A 215 5.85 4.38 16.90
N TRP A 216 5.51 5.41 16.14
CA TRP A 216 5.07 6.69 16.69
C TRP A 216 3.68 6.55 17.31
N ILE A 217 2.79 5.81 16.64
CA ILE A 217 1.41 5.58 17.09
C ILE A 217 1.43 4.89 18.46
N MET A 218 2.24 3.83 18.63
CA MET A 218 2.35 3.13 19.92
C MET A 218 2.92 4.03 21.02
N LYS A 219 3.92 4.86 20.71
CA LYS A 219 4.47 5.85 21.67
C LYS A 219 3.42 6.89 22.05
N GLN A 220 2.70 7.42 21.07
CA GLN A 220 1.66 8.44 21.28
C GLN A 220 0.46 7.89 22.06
N LEU A 221 0.09 6.64 21.81
CA LEU A 221 -1.01 5.95 22.49
C LEU A 221 -0.80 5.88 24.00
N ASN A 222 0.43 5.67 24.46
CA ASN A 222 0.78 5.65 25.89
C ASN A 222 0.50 6.99 26.60
N SER A 223 0.55 8.11 25.86
CA SER A 223 0.23 9.46 26.35
C SER A 223 -1.13 9.97 25.86
N SER A 224 -1.95 9.10 25.25
CA SER A 224 -3.26 9.49 24.72
C SER A 224 -4.23 9.84 25.86
N MET A 225 -5.25 10.65 25.54
CA MET A 225 -6.26 11.01 26.53
C MET A 225 -7.39 9.98 26.64
N SER A 226 -7.56 9.13 25.62
CA SER A 226 -8.63 8.12 25.56
C SER A 226 -8.15 6.70 25.82
N GLY A 227 -6.85 6.42 25.75
CA GLY A 227 -6.37 5.05 25.53
C GLY A 227 -6.81 4.51 24.16
N ARG A 228 -6.59 3.21 23.95
CA ARG A 228 -7.00 2.53 22.71
C ARG A 228 -8.50 2.35 22.70
N LEU A 229 -9.14 2.85 21.66
CA LEU A 229 -10.52 2.63 21.31
C LEU A 229 -10.62 1.70 20.10
N TRP A 230 -11.79 1.10 19.90
CA TRP A 230 -12.08 0.20 18.79
C TRP A 230 -13.36 0.63 18.11
N ASP A 231 -13.33 0.72 16.78
CA ASP A 231 -14.52 0.93 15.98
C ASP A 231 -14.99 -0.41 15.41
N ASP A 232 -16.22 -0.80 15.76
CA ASP A 232 -16.77 -2.08 15.34
C ASP A 232 -17.29 -2.11 13.90
N GLU A 233 -17.51 -0.95 13.27
CA GLU A 233 -17.96 -0.86 11.89
C GLU A 233 -16.76 -0.96 10.93
N GLN A 234 -15.73 -0.16 11.19
CA GLN A 234 -14.50 -0.12 10.40
C GLN A 234 -13.54 -1.25 10.77
N LYS A 235 -13.74 -1.89 11.93
CA LYS A 235 -12.87 -2.93 12.51
C LYS A 235 -11.42 -2.46 12.61
N ALA A 236 -11.24 -1.25 13.13
CA ALA A 236 -9.95 -0.61 13.27
C ALA A 236 -9.81 0.10 14.63
N PRO A 237 -8.60 0.11 15.21
CA PRO A 237 -8.32 0.88 16.41
C PRO A 237 -8.15 2.38 16.10
N TYR A 238 -8.48 3.18 17.11
CA TYR A 238 -8.18 4.61 17.11
C TYR A 238 -7.97 5.13 18.54
N PHE A 239 -7.48 6.36 18.66
CA PHE A 239 -7.45 7.08 19.93
C PHE A 239 -7.47 8.59 19.71
N TYR A 240 -7.69 9.34 20.78
CA TYR A 240 -7.57 10.78 20.82
C TYR A 240 -6.40 11.22 21.69
N TYR A 241 -5.77 12.32 21.32
CA TYR A 241 -4.84 13.03 22.19
C TYR A 241 -5.03 14.54 22.02
N LYS A 242 -4.44 15.32 22.92
CA LYS A 242 -4.33 16.78 22.77
C LYS A 242 -2.90 17.16 22.47
N ASP A 243 -2.72 17.99 21.45
CA ASP A 243 -1.41 18.57 21.17
C ASP A 243 -1.02 19.63 22.22
N GLN A 244 0.16 20.22 22.05
CA GLN A 244 0.69 21.24 22.97
C GLN A 244 -0.17 22.52 22.99
N ASN A 245 -0.96 22.77 21.96
CA ASN A 245 -1.86 23.92 21.84
C ASN A 245 -3.28 23.60 22.38
N GLY A 246 -3.51 22.37 22.84
CA GLY A 246 -4.81 21.90 23.30
C GLY A 246 -5.77 21.48 22.19
N GLN A 247 -5.33 21.46 20.92
CA GLN A 247 -6.11 20.92 19.81
C GLN A 247 -6.27 19.41 19.98
N ILE A 248 -7.49 18.91 19.77
CA ILE A 248 -7.77 17.47 19.80
C ILE A 248 -7.37 16.88 18.46
N HIS A 249 -6.68 15.75 18.53
CA HIS A 249 -6.31 14.93 17.38
C HIS A 249 -6.98 13.56 17.52
N GLN A 250 -7.38 12.97 16.40
CA GLN A 250 -7.81 11.57 16.29
C GLN A 250 -6.81 10.81 15.45
N VAL A 251 -6.28 9.71 16.00
CA VAL A 251 -5.33 8.84 15.29
C VAL A 251 -6.03 7.53 14.98
N TRP A 252 -6.10 7.17 13.70
CA TRP A 252 -6.57 5.87 13.21
C TRP A 252 -5.39 5.06 12.69
N TYR A 253 -5.37 3.75 12.94
CA TYR A 253 -4.27 2.89 12.55
C TYR A 253 -4.73 1.44 12.40
N ASP A 254 -3.85 0.57 11.92
CA ASP A 254 -4.03 -0.87 11.94
C ASP A 254 -3.10 -1.51 12.99
N ASP A 255 -3.60 -2.54 13.66
CA ASP A 255 -2.83 -3.35 14.61
C ASP A 255 -3.12 -4.85 14.38
N PRO A 256 -2.53 -5.77 15.16
CA PRO A 256 -2.73 -7.21 14.93
C PRO A 256 -4.20 -7.63 14.93
N GLN A 257 -5.07 -6.96 15.70
CA GLN A 257 -6.50 -7.28 15.76
C GLN A 257 -7.22 -6.92 14.45
N SER A 258 -6.85 -5.81 13.81
CA SER A 258 -7.46 -5.39 12.53
C SER A 258 -6.80 -6.02 11.29
N ILE A 259 -5.51 -6.37 11.37
CA ILE A 259 -4.78 -7.02 10.28
C ILE A 259 -5.15 -8.50 10.14
N CYS A 260 -5.31 -9.24 11.24
CA CYS A 260 -5.62 -10.67 11.19
C CYS A 260 -6.82 -11.05 10.30
N PRO A 261 -8.01 -10.42 10.43
CA PRO A 261 -9.15 -10.77 9.57
C PRO A 261 -8.90 -10.48 8.07
N LYS A 262 -8.03 -9.51 7.75
CA LYS A 262 -7.58 -9.25 6.36
C LYS A 262 -6.71 -10.40 5.85
N ALA A 263 -5.74 -10.85 6.66
CA ALA A 263 -4.89 -12.00 6.35
C ALA A 263 -5.68 -13.31 6.20
N ASP A 264 -6.66 -13.56 7.07
CA ASP A 264 -7.52 -14.74 7.01
C ASP A 264 -8.39 -14.71 5.75
N HIS A 265 -8.89 -13.55 5.37
CA HIS A 265 -9.61 -13.39 4.11
C HIS A 265 -8.72 -13.66 2.90
N ALA A 266 -7.50 -13.12 2.89
CA ALA A 266 -6.54 -13.36 1.82
C ALA A 266 -6.28 -14.87 1.63
N LYS A 267 -6.11 -15.59 2.73
CA LYS A 267 -5.96 -17.05 2.73
C LYS A 267 -7.24 -17.77 2.25
N ALA A 268 -8.40 -17.39 2.76
CA ALA A 268 -9.69 -18.01 2.44
C ALA A 268 -10.07 -17.84 0.96
N LYS A 269 -9.74 -16.70 0.35
CA LYS A 269 -9.94 -16.44 -1.09
C LYS A 269 -8.86 -17.04 -1.98
N GLY A 270 -7.82 -17.64 -1.41
CA GLY A 270 -6.70 -18.18 -2.16
C GLY A 270 -5.89 -17.09 -2.88
N LEU A 271 -5.79 -15.90 -2.27
CA LEU A 271 -4.90 -14.85 -2.76
C LEU A 271 -3.45 -15.34 -2.74
N ARG A 272 -2.59 -14.73 -3.56
CA ARG A 272 -1.17 -15.11 -3.66
C ARG A 272 -0.43 -14.92 -2.34
N GLY A 273 -0.81 -13.92 -1.57
CA GLY A 273 -0.23 -13.61 -0.27
C GLY A 273 -0.68 -12.28 0.28
N ILE A 274 0.05 -11.81 1.28
CA ILE A 274 -0.13 -10.52 1.94
C ILE A 274 1.26 -9.88 2.13
N GLY A 275 1.33 -8.57 2.10
CA GLY A 275 2.50 -7.78 2.44
C GLY A 275 2.10 -6.44 3.03
N MET A 276 3.09 -5.70 3.51
CA MET A 276 2.89 -4.48 4.28
C MET A 276 3.56 -3.25 3.66
N TRP A 277 2.97 -2.08 3.88
CA TRP A 277 3.62 -0.80 3.64
C TRP A 277 3.90 -0.08 4.98
N ASN A 278 5.15 0.11 5.38
CA ASN A 278 6.33 -0.61 4.89
C ASN A 278 7.13 -1.24 6.03
N GLY A 279 8.10 -2.09 5.69
CA GLY A 279 8.73 -2.99 6.67
C GLY A 279 9.59 -2.29 7.72
N ASN A 280 10.08 -1.07 7.46
CA ASN A 280 11.09 -0.39 8.28
C ASN A 280 10.54 0.68 9.23
N ILE A 281 9.21 0.75 9.43
CA ILE A 281 8.54 1.75 10.28
C ILE A 281 7.97 1.18 11.59
N LEU A 282 8.38 -0.04 11.95
CA LEU A 282 8.17 -0.58 13.29
C LEU A 282 9.33 -0.20 14.22
N ASP A 283 9.14 -0.37 15.53
CA ASP A 283 10.21 -0.14 16.51
C ASP A 283 11.06 -1.42 16.62
N TYR A 284 12.26 -1.37 16.01
CA TYR A 284 13.23 -2.46 16.03
C TYR A 284 14.30 -2.29 17.13
N SER A 285 14.05 -1.47 18.15
CA SER A 285 14.93 -1.35 19.31
C SER A 285 14.92 -2.60 20.18
N HIS A 286 15.86 -2.68 21.12
CA HIS A 286 15.95 -3.79 22.08
C HIS A 286 15.01 -3.62 23.29
N ASP A 287 14.10 -2.65 23.25
CA ASP A 287 13.06 -2.51 24.28
C ASP A 287 12.12 -3.73 24.27
N PRO A 288 11.84 -4.38 25.41
CA PRO A 288 11.02 -5.60 25.43
C PRO A 288 9.61 -5.42 24.86
N VAL A 289 9.00 -4.24 25.03
CA VAL A 289 7.66 -3.94 24.50
C VAL A 289 7.73 -3.77 22.99
N ALA A 290 8.74 -3.04 22.49
CA ALA A 290 8.97 -2.88 21.06
C ALA A 290 9.20 -4.23 20.35
N VAL A 291 10.03 -5.11 20.92
CA VAL A 291 10.28 -6.45 20.40
C VAL A 291 8.98 -7.26 20.30
N GLN A 292 8.14 -7.21 21.34
CA GLN A 292 6.86 -7.90 21.35
C GLN A 292 5.89 -7.35 20.30
N GLN A 293 5.73 -6.02 20.23
CA GLN A 293 4.84 -5.36 19.28
C GLN A 293 5.26 -5.66 17.83
N THR A 294 6.55 -5.56 17.53
CA THR A 294 7.09 -5.89 16.22
C THR A 294 6.82 -7.35 15.85
N ALA A 295 7.07 -8.29 16.77
CA ALA A 295 6.75 -9.70 16.53
C ALA A 295 5.25 -9.94 16.27
N MET A 296 4.36 -9.24 16.98
CA MET A 296 2.92 -9.35 16.78
C MET A 296 2.47 -8.81 15.41
N MET A 297 3.04 -7.70 14.94
CA MET A 297 2.74 -7.16 13.60
C MET A 297 3.16 -8.11 12.48
N TRP A 298 4.36 -8.71 12.60
CA TRP A 298 4.81 -9.75 11.65
C TRP A 298 3.93 -11.00 11.70
N ASN A 299 3.55 -11.46 12.89
CA ASN A 299 2.68 -12.62 13.04
C ASN A 299 1.27 -12.39 12.49
N ALA A 300 0.74 -11.17 12.59
CA ALA A 300 -0.59 -10.84 12.06
C ALA A 300 -0.71 -11.05 10.54
N LEU A 301 0.41 -10.98 9.80
CA LEU A 301 0.43 -11.28 8.37
C LEU A 301 0.29 -12.78 8.07
N LEU A 302 0.48 -13.66 9.05
CA LEU A 302 0.34 -15.12 8.85
C LEU A 302 -1.10 -15.60 9.05
N GLY A 303 -2.00 -14.70 9.46
CA GLY A 303 -3.36 -15.00 9.86
C GLY A 303 -3.49 -15.37 11.33
N CYS A 304 -4.75 -15.37 11.76
CA CYS A 304 -5.22 -15.86 13.04
C CYS A 304 -6.16 -17.08 12.81
#